data_AF-A0A7X7ND65-F1
#
_entry.id   AF-A0A7X7ND65-F1
#
_cell.length_a   1.000
_cell.length_b   1.000
_cell.length_c   1.000
_cell.angle_alpha   90.00
_cell.angle_beta   90.00
_cell.angle_gamma   90.00
#
_symmetry.space_group_name_H-M   'P 1'
#
loop_
_entity.id
_entity.type
_entity.pdbx_description
1 polymer ?
#
loop_
_entity_poly.entity_id
_entity_poly.type
_entity_poly.pdbx_seq_one_letter_code
_entity_poly.pdbx_strand_id
1 'polypeptide(L)'
;MMKKTRYTEAPEDIKESIKRSEIIDDFLPKPEELMFKEDNVKITLELSRRSVNLFKKYATRKGFKYQRMIRNLVDRYAESVLEKK
;
A
#
# COMPACT_ATOMS: atom_id res chain seq x y z
N MET A 1 23.53 -2.52 -0.43
CA MET A 1 23.88 -3.44 -1.54
C MET A 1 22.60 -3.94 -2.19
N MET A 2 22.40 -3.67 -3.49
CA MET A 2 21.29 -4.28 -4.23
C MET A 2 21.60 -5.76 -4.45
N LYS A 3 20.73 -6.64 -3.93
CA LYS A 3 20.80 -8.07 -4.26
C LYS A 3 20.36 -8.20 -5.73
N LYS A 4 21.27 -8.61 -6.62
CA LYS A 4 20.90 -8.94 -8.00
C LYS A 4 20.18 -10.29 -7.98
N THR A 5 18.89 -10.28 -8.28
CA THR A 5 18.13 -11.52 -8.48
C THR A 5 18.68 -12.23 -9.71
N ARG A 6 19.28 -13.41 -9.52
CA ARG A 6 19.66 -14.29 -10.63
C ARG A 6 18.50 -15.22 -10.90
N TYR A 7 17.85 -15.04 -12.03
CA TYR A 7 16.84 -15.98 -12.50
C TYR A 7 17.54 -17.26 -12.97
N THR A 8 17.04 -18.41 -12.54
CA THR A 8 17.45 -19.73 -13.01
C THR A 8 16.32 -20.34 -13.81
N GLU A 9 16.64 -21.34 -14.64
CA GLU A 9 15.62 -22.11 -15.33
C GLU A 9 14.67 -22.78 -14.34
N ALA A 10 13.40 -22.89 -14.73
CA ALA A 10 12.40 -23.57 -13.92
C ALA A 10 12.68 -25.09 -13.90
N PRO A 11 12.53 -25.76 -12.74
CA PRO A 11 12.51 -27.22 -12.64
C PRO A 11 11.57 -27.88 -13.67
N GLU A 12 11.92 -29.09 -14.11
CA GLU A 12 11.25 -29.76 -15.23
C GLU A 12 9.77 -30.07 -14.94
N ASP A 13 9.44 -30.39 -13.68
CA ASP A 13 8.07 -30.60 -13.19
C ASP A 13 7.20 -29.34 -13.28
N ILE A 14 7.76 -28.17 -12.96
CA ILE A 14 7.06 -26.88 -13.08
C ILE A 14 6.87 -26.52 -14.55
N LYS A 15 7.89 -26.73 -15.37
CA LYS A 15 7.84 -26.48 -16.82
C LYS A 15 6.80 -27.35 -17.51
N GLU A 16 6.71 -28.63 -17.16
CA GLU A 16 5.69 -29.52 -17.68
C GLU A 16 4.27 -29.11 -17.24
N SER A 17 4.13 -28.66 -15.98
CA SER A 17 2.84 -28.17 -15.46
C SER A 17 2.35 -26.93 -16.19
N ILE A 18 3.23 -25.97 -16.50
CA ILE A 18 2.89 -24.76 -17.27
C ILE A 18 2.49 -25.11 -18.72
N LYS A 19 3.12 -26.11 -19.35
CA LYS A 19 2.73 -26.54 -20.69
C LYS A 19 1.32 -27.15 -20.75
N ARG A 20 0.86 -27.72 -19.64
CA ARG A 20 -0.46 -28.37 -19.52
C ARG A 20 -1.53 -27.42 -18.96
N SER A 21 -1.18 -26.17 -18.61
CA SER A 21 -2.15 -25.21 -18.08
C SER A 21 -2.98 -24.55 -19.17
N GLU A 22 -4.17 -24.11 -18.80
CA GLU A 22 -5.03 -23.27 -19.64
C GLU A 22 -4.43 -21.85 -19.76
N ILE A 23 -4.37 -21.32 -20.99
CA ILE A 23 -3.90 -19.96 -21.25
C ILE A 23 -5.07 -19.01 -21.02
N ILE A 24 -4.88 -18.05 -20.11
CA ILE A 24 -5.83 -16.97 -19.83
C ILE A 24 -5.21 -15.66 -20.30
N ASP A 25 -6.03 -14.77 -20.86
CA ASP A 25 -5.59 -13.43 -21.26
C ASP A 25 -5.09 -12.63 -20.06
N ASP A 26 -4.06 -11.80 -20.27
CA ASP A 26 -3.53 -10.93 -19.22
C ASP A 26 -4.59 -9.90 -18.81
N PHE A 27 -5.17 -10.10 -17.63
CA PHE A 27 -6.17 -9.23 -17.01
C PHE A 27 -5.56 -8.27 -15.99
N LEU A 28 -4.23 -8.33 -15.79
CA LEU A 28 -3.60 -7.48 -14.79
C LEU A 28 -3.52 -6.05 -15.30
N PRO A 29 -3.95 -5.06 -14.50
CA PRO A 29 -3.79 -3.65 -14.84
C PRO A 29 -2.30 -3.31 -14.90
N LYS A 30 -1.95 -2.35 -15.73
CA LYS A 30 -0.55 -1.93 -15.89
C LYS A 30 0.00 -1.40 -14.56
N PRO A 31 1.32 -1.49 -14.31
CA PRO A 31 1.93 -0.99 -13.07
C PRO A 31 1.54 0.46 -12.72
N GLU A 32 1.33 1.30 -13.73
CA GLU A 32 0.90 2.69 -13.58
C GLU A 32 -0.55 2.82 -13.09
N GLU A 33 -1.43 1.88 -13.48
CA GLU A 33 -2.83 1.82 -13.06
C GLU A 33 -2.98 1.27 -11.64
N LEU A 34 -1.99 0.49 -11.18
CA LEU A 34 -1.88 0.06 -9.78
C LEU A 34 -1.45 1.20 -8.84
N MET A 35 -0.98 2.33 -9.38
CA MET A 35 -0.63 3.51 -8.59
C MET A 35 -1.89 4.32 -8.24
N PHE A 36 -2.62 3.88 -7.20
CA PHE A 36 -3.68 4.69 -6.59
C PHE A 36 -3.09 5.98 -6.01
N LYS A 37 -3.11 7.07 -6.78
CA LYS A 37 -2.80 8.41 -6.29
C LYS A 37 -4.04 8.95 -5.57
N GLU A 38 -4.01 8.91 -4.25
CA GLU A 38 -4.98 9.63 -3.42
C GLU A 38 -4.90 11.15 -3.72
N ASP A 39 -6.03 11.77 -4.03
CA ASP A 39 -6.16 13.21 -4.26
C ASP A 39 -6.05 13.99 -2.93
N ASN A 40 -4.80 14.27 -2.55
CA ASN A 40 -4.46 14.84 -1.25
C ASN A 40 -4.25 16.35 -1.32
N VAL A 41 -4.96 17.10 -0.47
CA VAL A 41 -4.71 18.54 -0.26
C VAL A 41 -3.71 18.74 0.89
N LYS A 42 -2.66 19.52 0.65
CA LYS A 42 -1.66 19.86 1.68
C LYS A 42 -2.16 21.02 2.54
N ILE A 43 -2.25 20.79 3.85
CA ILE A 43 -2.60 21.80 4.84
C ILE A 43 -1.51 21.93 5.92
N THR A 44 -1.47 23.07 6.59
CA THR A 44 -0.70 23.27 7.83
C THR A 44 -1.66 23.15 9.00
N LEU A 45 -1.40 22.22 9.93
CA LEU A 45 -2.22 21.97 11.11
C LEU A 45 -1.33 21.82 12.34
N GLU A 46 -1.65 22.53 13.41
CA GLU A 46 -1.00 22.33 14.70
C GLU A 46 -1.66 21.17 15.46
N LEU A 47 -0.84 20.22 15.91
CA LEU A 47 -1.27 19.06 16.68
C LEU A 47 -0.50 19.00 18.01
N SER A 48 -1.15 18.46 19.04
CA SER A 48 -0.48 18.29 20.33
C SER A 48 0.74 17.36 20.21
N ARG A 49 1.83 17.72 20.91
CA ARG A 49 3.06 16.90 20.97
C ARG A 49 2.76 15.47 21.42
N ARG A 50 1.85 15.32 22.39
CA ARG A 50 1.41 14.02 22.92
C ARG A 50 0.82 13.14 21.81
N SER A 51 -0.10 13.68 21.01
CA SER A 51 -0.73 12.94 19.91
C SER A 51 0.29 12.54 18.84
N VAL A 52 1.16 13.46 18.42
CA VAL A 52 2.17 13.18 17.40
C VAL A 52 3.14 12.08 17.86
N ASN A 53 3.58 12.12 19.12
CA ASN A 53 4.46 11.10 19.68
C ASN A 53 3.82 9.71 19.70
N LEU A 54 2.52 9.65 20.01
CA LEU A 54 1.77 8.39 19.95
C LEU A 54 1.81 7.80 18.54
N PHE A 55 1.46 8.57 17.50
CA PHE A 55 1.48 8.09 16.12
C PHE A 55 2.88 7.67 15.67
N LYS A 56 3.93 8.42 16.04
CA LYS A 56 5.32 8.05 15.74
C LYS A 56 5.69 6.68 16.34
N LYS A 57 5.32 6.43 17.60
CA LYS A 57 5.58 5.14 18.26
C LYS A 57 4.93 3.97 17.53
N TYR A 58 3.67 4.11 17.13
CA TYR A 58 2.94 3.05 16.41
C TYR A 58 3.47 2.86 14.98
N ALA A 59 3.78 3.95 14.30
CA ALA A 59 4.34 3.97 12.95
C ALA A 59 5.65 3.17 12.86
N THR A 60 6.59 3.43 13.78
CA THR A 60 7.86 2.70 13.87
C THR A 60 7.66 1.19 14.05
N ARG A 61 6.70 0.79 14.90
CA ARG A 61 6.42 -0.63 15.16
C ARG A 61 5.82 -1.37 13.96
N LYS A 62 5.10 -0.66 13.09
CA LYS A 62 4.35 -1.25 11.96
C LYS A 62 4.99 -1.00 10.59
N GLY A 63 6.09 -0.23 10.52
CA GLY A 63 6.76 0.09 9.26
C GLY A 63 5.99 1.08 8.37
N PHE A 64 5.10 1.90 8.94
CA PHE A 64 4.31 2.88 8.20
C PHE A 64 4.77 4.33 8.50
N LYS A 65 4.42 5.27 7.62
CA LYS A 65 4.61 6.71 7.87
C LYS A 65 3.52 7.22 8.82
N TYR A 66 3.90 7.90 9.91
CA TYR A 66 2.92 8.41 10.89
C TYR A 66 1.92 9.40 10.29
N GLN A 67 2.30 10.15 9.24
CA GLN A 67 1.39 11.04 8.53
C GLN A 67 0.19 10.29 7.93
N ARG A 68 0.40 9.07 7.43
CA ARG A 68 -0.68 8.24 6.87
C ARG A 68 -1.69 7.83 7.95
N MET A 69 -1.22 7.57 9.16
CA MET A 69 -2.11 7.26 10.29
C MET A 69 -2.98 8.46 10.66
N ILE A 70 -2.42 9.66 10.66
CA ILE A 70 -3.16 10.90 10.93
C ILE A 70 -4.20 11.14 9.84
N ARG A 71 -3.82 11.00 8.56
CA ARG A 71 -4.74 11.13 7.42
C ARG A 71 -5.93 10.18 7.55
N ASN A 72 -5.67 8.87 7.69
CA ASN A 72 -6.72 7.87 7.80
C ASN A 72 -7.67 8.12 8.98
N LEU A 73 -7.17 8.71 10.08
CA LEU A 73 -8.02 9.06 11.22
C LEU A 73 -8.98 10.21 10.86
N VAL A 74 -8.49 11.23 10.16
CA VAL A 74 -9.30 12.36 9.70
C VAL A 74 -10.32 11.90 8.67
N ASP A 75 -9.92 11.08 7.71
CA ASP A 75 -10.80 10.54 6.66
C ASP A 75 -11.96 9.75 7.27
N ARG A 76 -11.66 8.80 8.18
CA ARG A 76 -12.68 8.01 8.88
C ARG A 76 -13.64 8.86 9.70
N TYR A 77 -13.12 9.92 10.34
CA TYR A 77 -13.97 10.83 11.07
C TYR A 77 -14.92 11.57 10.12
N ALA A 78 -14.40 12.09 8.99
CA ALA A 78 -15.21 12.76 7.98
C ALA A 78 -16.27 11.83 7.38
N GLU A 79 -15.90 10.61 6.99
CA GLU A 79 -16.82 9.56 6.51
C GLU A 79 -17.96 9.34 7.51
N SER A 80 -17.64 9.14 8.79
CA SER A 80 -18.65 8.90 9.83
C SER A 80 -19.63 10.05 10.05
N VAL A 81 -19.27 11.27 9.67
CA VAL A 81 -20.13 12.46 9.73
C VAL A 81 -20.95 12.60 8.45
N LEU A 82 -20.38 12.28 7.29
CA LEU A 82 -21.03 12.37 5.99
C LEU A 82 -22.05 11.25 5.77
N GLU A 83 -21.80 10.04 6.26
CA GLU A 83 -22.74 8.91 6.21
C GLU A 83 -24.00 9.11 7.06
N LYS A 84 -23.98 10.09 7.98
CA LYS A 84 -25.12 10.44 8.84
C LYS A 84 -25.99 11.57 8.28
N LYS A 85 -25.74 12.01 7.05
CA LYS A 85 -26.57 12.93 6.29
C LYS A 85 -27.27 12.21 5.14
#